data_AF-A0A0D2TLR4-F1
#
_entry.id   AF-A0A0D2TLR4-F1
#
_cell.length_a   1.000
_cell.length_b   1.000
_cell.length_c   1.000
_cell.angle_alpha   90.00
_cell.angle_beta   90.00
_cell.angle_gamma   90.00
#
_symmetry.space_group_name_H-M   'P 1'
#
loop_
_entity.id
_entity.type
_entity.pdbx_description
1 polymer ?
#
loop_
_entity_poly.entity_id
_entity_poly.type
_entity_poly.pdbx_seq_one_letter_code
_entity_poly.pdbx_strand_id
1 'polypeptide(L)' 'MADEIELKTAPADFRFPTTNQTRHCFTRYIEFHGCLAAKGESNECERFAKYYLSLCPGEWVSIPFSFCLIF' A
#
# COMPACT_ATOMS: atom_id res chain seq x y z
N MET A 1 21.20 -11.89 -19.57
CA MET A 1 21.65 -10.72 -18.79
C MET A 1 20.92 -10.79 -17.47
N ALA A 2 21.64 -10.91 -16.36
CA ALA A 2 21.00 -10.87 -15.05
C ALA A 2 20.57 -9.42 -14.82
N ASP A 3 19.28 -9.15 -14.97
CA ASP A 3 18.70 -7.89 -14.55
C ASP A 3 19.00 -7.75 -13.05
N GLU A 4 19.70 -6.68 -12.68
CA GLU A 4 20.00 -6.37 -11.29
C GLU A 4 18.65 -6.10 -10.58
N ILE A 5 18.15 -7.10 -9.85
CA ILE A 5 16.87 -7.01 -9.14
C ILE A 5 17.07 -5.97 -8.02
N GLU A 6 16.79 -4.71 -8.31
CA GLU A 6 16.73 -3.66 -7.31
C GLU A 6 15.54 -3.97 -6.37
N LEU A 7 15.84 -4.67 -5.27
CA LEU A 7 14.91 -4.97 -4.17
C LEU A 7 14.56 -3.68 -3.43
N LYS A 8 13.71 -2.85 -4.04
CA LYS A 8 13.14 -1.64 -3.44
C LYS A 8 11.77 -1.97 -2.86
N THR A 9 11.67 -1.88 -1.53
CA THR A 9 10.41 -2.01 -0.80
C THR A 9 9.88 -0.64 -0.37
N ALA A 10 8.68 -0.60 0.22
CA ALA A 10 8.13 0.62 0.78
C ALA A 10 9.07 1.21 1.86
N PRO A 11 9.33 2.53 1.85
CA PRO A 11 10.17 3.16 2.84
C PRO A 11 9.51 3.14 4.23
N ALA A 12 10.34 3.16 5.28
CA ALA A 12 9.85 3.30 6.65
C ALA A 12 9.14 4.66 6.82
N ASP A 13 7.89 4.62 7.28
CA ASP A 13 7.12 5.83 7.58
C ASP A 13 7.15 6.08 9.09
N PHE A 14 7.83 7.16 9.50
CA PHE A 14 7.98 7.51 10.91
C PHE A 14 6.66 7.82 11.63
N ARG A 15 5.56 8.01 10.89
CA ARG A 15 4.21 8.17 11.46
C ARG A 15 3.70 6.89 12.11
N PHE A 16 4.26 5.73 11.74
CA PHE A 16 3.86 4.43 12.25
C PHE A 16 5.06 3.69 12.89
N PRO A 17 5.55 4.14 14.07
CA PRO A 17 6.74 3.57 14.72
C PRO A 17 6.49 2.22 15.41
N THR A 18 5.24 1.78 15.50
CA THR A 18 4.85 0.55 16.19
C THR A 18 5.03 -0.69 15.30
N THR A 19 5.27 -1.85 15.91
CA THR A 19 5.36 -3.13 15.20
C THR A 19 4.07 -3.50 14.46
N ASN A 20 2.91 -3.04 14.95
CA ASN A 20 1.63 -3.20 14.27
C ASN A 20 1.55 -2.25 13.05
N GLN A 21 1.62 -2.81 11.84
CA GLN A 21 1.60 -2.09 10.56
C GLN A 21 0.20 -2.05 9.90
N THR A 22 -0.85 -2.52 10.58
CA THR A 22 -2.21 -2.56 10.01
C THR A 22 -2.69 -1.17 9.57
N ARG A 23 -2.46 -0.14 10.40
CA ARG A 23 -2.79 1.26 10.05
C ARG A 23 -1.96 1.78 8.88
N HIS A 24 -0.70 1.40 8.78
CA HIS A 24 0.18 1.81 7.68
C HIS A 24 -0.32 1.23 6.34
N CYS A 25 -0.59 -0.08 6.32
CA CYS A 25 -1.21 -0.75 5.16
C CYS A 25 -2.52 -0.04 4.74
N PHE A 26 -3.41 0.24 5.70
CA PHE A 26 -4.68 0.89 5.43
C PHE A 26 -4.54 2.31 4.86
N THR A 27 -3.65 3.14 5.42
CA THR A 27 -3.40 4.48 4.90
C THR A 27 -2.93 4.44 3.44
N ARG A 28 -2.00 3.52 3.10
CA ARG A 28 -1.50 3.39 1.72
C ARG A 28 -2.56 2.88 0.75
N TYR A 29 -3.44 1.98 1.20
CA TYR A 29 -4.58 1.51 0.42
C TYR A 29 -5.55 2.65 0.07
N ILE A 30 -5.91 3.49 1.05
CA ILE A 30 -6.76 4.67 0.79
C ILE A 30 -6.07 5.65 -0.15
N GLU A 31 -4.79 5.94 0.04
CA GLU A 31 -4.05 6.85 -0.83
C GLU A 31 -4.07 6.38 -2.28
N PHE A 32 -3.94 5.07 -2.53
CA PHE A 32 -4.05 4.49 -3.87
C PHE A 32 -5.45 4.67 -4.47
N HIS A 33 -6.51 4.28 -3.75
CA HIS A 33 -7.88 4.41 -4.26
C HIS A 33 -8.33 5.87 -4.41
N GLY A 34 -7.88 6.76 -3.52
CA GLY A 34 -8.08 8.19 -3.63
C GLY A 34 -7.35 8.78 -4.83
N CYS A 35 -6.13 8.31 -5.11
CA CYS A 35 -5.37 8.68 -6.31
C CYS A 35 -6.10 8.25 -7.59
N LEU A 36 -6.58 7.01 -7.65
CA LEU A 36 -7.36 6.50 -8.77
C LEU A 36 -8.65 7.30 -9.01
N ALA A 37 -9.38 7.64 -7.93
CA ALA A 37 -10.62 8.40 -8.04
C ALA A 37 -10.39 9.86 -8.49
N ALA A 38 -9.28 10.48 -8.05
CA ALA A 38 -8.99 11.88 -8.35
C ALA A 38 -8.29 12.10 -9.70
N LYS A 39 -7.35 11.20 -10.05
CA LYS A 39 -6.42 11.38 -11.19
C LYS A 39 -6.54 10.29 -12.26
N GLY A 40 -7.26 9.20 -12.01
CA GLY A 40 -7.27 8.02 -12.90
C GLY A 40 -5.98 7.19 -12.81
N GLU A 41 -5.76 6.30 -13.78
CA GLU A 41 -4.53 5.50 -13.90
C GLU A 41 -3.35 6.39 -14.32
N SER A 42 -2.77 7.09 -13.34
CA SER A 42 -1.55 7.87 -13.51
C SER A 42 -0.34 7.12 -12.95
N ASN A 43 0.85 7.36 -13.50
CA ASN A 43 2.12 6.78 -13.03
C ASN A 43 2.39 7.05 -11.54
N GLU A 44 1.81 8.11 -10.97
CA GLU A 44 1.89 8.40 -9.54
C GLU A 44 1.08 7.39 -8.71
N CYS A 45 -0.08 6.94 -9.20
CA CYS A 45 -0.91 5.95 -8.53
C CYS A 45 -0.25 4.55 -8.55
N GLU A 46 0.51 4.21 -9.59
CA GLU A 46 1.27 2.95 -9.64
C GLU A 46 2.32 2.84 -8.52
N ARG A 47 2.91 3.97 -8.12
CA ARG A 47 3.86 4.00 -7.00
C ARG A 47 3.17 3.67 -5.67
N PHE A 48 1.97 4.21 -5.45
CA PHE A 48 1.14 3.82 -4.30
C PHE A 48 0.71 2.36 -4.38
N ALA A 49 0.51 1.83 -5.60
CA ALA A 49 0.18 0.42 -5.80
C ALA A 49 1.27 -0.52 -5.28
N LYS A 50 2.52 -0.24 -5.64
CA LYS A 50 3.68 -0.99 -5.16
C LYS A 50 3.83 -0.94 -3.64
N TYR A 51 3.49 0.19 -3.01
CA TYR A 51 3.57 0.33 -1.56
C TYR A 51 2.49 -0.47 -0.82
N TYR A 52 1.21 -0.36 -1.19
CA TYR A 52 0.19 -1.13 -0.48
C TYR A 52 0.37 -2.65 -0.69
N LEU A 53 0.83 -3.09 -1.87
CA LEU A 53 1.09 -4.51 -2.16
C LEU A 53 2.26 -5.09 -1.36
N SER A 54 3.25 -4.26 -0.99
CA SER A 54 4.39 -4.71 -0.19
C SER A 54 4.12 -4.67 1.32
N LEU A 55 3.18 -3.84 1.77
CA LEU A 55 2.81 -3.67 3.18
C LEU A 55 1.63 -4.56 3.61
N CYS A 56 0.64 -4.76 2.73
CA CYS A 56 -0.58 -5.50 3.06
C CYS A 56 -0.46 -6.97 2.63
N PRO A 57 -0.89 -7.93 3.47
CA PRO A 57 -1.07 -9.30 3.00
C PRO A 57 -2.15 -9.34 1.91
N GLY A 58 -1.97 -10.18 0.89
CA GLY A 58 -2.88 -10.24 -0.27
C GLY A 58 -4.34 -10.52 0.09
N GLU A 59 -4.58 -11.25 1.18
CA GLU A 59 -5.92 -11.52 1.74
C GLU A 59 -6.66 -10.23 2.11
N TRP A 60 -5.96 -9.19 2.58
CA TRP A 60 -6.61 -7.96 2.99
C TRP A 60 -7.04 -7.11 1.79
N VAL A 61 -6.34 -7.22 0.66
CA VAL A 61 -6.66 -6.49 -0.56
C VAL A 61 -7.89 -7.08 -1.27
N SER A 62 -8.10 -8.40 -1.14
CA SER A 62 -9.25 -9.11 -1.73
C SER A 62 -10.53 -9.00 -0.91
N ILE A 63 -10.43 -8.81 0.40
CA ILE A 63 -11.59 -8.60 1.28
C ILE A 63 -11.98 -7.12 1.21
N PRO A 64 -13.27 -6.76 1.01
CA PRO A 64 -13.72 -5.38 1.13
C PRO A 64 -13.34 -4.86 2.53
N PHE A 65 -12.30 -4.02 2.57
CA PHE A 65 -11.59 -3.53 3.77
C PHE A 65 -12.49 -2.83 4.81
N SER A 66 -13.76 -2.58 4.46
CA SER A 66 -14.83 -2.20 5.39
C SER A 66 -14.91 -3.11 6.62
N PHE A 67 -14.55 -4.40 6.48
CA PHE A 67 -14.55 -5.36 7.60
C PHE A 67 -13.34 -5.23 8.55
N CYS A 68 -12.23 -4.64 8.12
CA CYS A 68 -10.99 -4.57 8.92
C CYS A 68 -10.95 -3.34 9.85
N LEU A 69 -11.76 -2.30 9.60
CA LEU A 69 -11.85 -1.09 10.44
C LEU A 69 -12.66 -1.27 11.74
N ILE A 70 -13.27 -2.44 11.95
CA ILE A 70 -14.02 -2.76 13.17
C ILE A 70 -13.13 -3.50 14.21
N PHE A 71 -11.89 -3.86 13.86
CA PHE A 71 -10.93 -4.49 14.78
C PHE A 71 -9.65 -3.65 14.97
#